data_AF-A0A959PVZ8-F1
#
_entry.id   AF-A0A959PVZ8-F1
#
_cell.length_a   1.000
_cell.length_b   1.000
_cell.length_c   1.000
_cell.angle_alpha   90.00
_cell.angle_beta   90.00
_cell.angle_gamma   90.00
#
_symmetry.space_group_name_H-M   'P 1'
#
loop_
_entity.id
_entity.type
_entity.pdbx_description
1 polymer ?
#
loop_
_entity_poly.entity_id
_entity_poly.type
_entity_poly.pdbx_seq_one_letter_code
_entity_poly.pdbx_strand_id
1 'polypeptide(L)'
;MEQLSTVGTSTEQLQEALQQYFGFDKFKGNQETIVRSVLEGNDTFVIMPTGGGKSLCYQLPALMLEGVALIISPLIALMKNQVDSIRGYSSNDEIAHF
;
A
#
# COMPACT_ATOMS: atom_id res chain seq x y z
N MET A 1 -28.20 4.59 -7.04
CA MET A 1 -27.99 3.21 -6.55
C MET A 1 -26.80 2.69 -7.33
N GLU A 2 -25.61 3.18 -7.03
CA GLU A 2 -24.35 2.67 -7.59
C GLU A 2 -23.84 1.64 -6.58
N GLN A 3 -23.79 0.39 -7.03
CA GLN A 3 -23.21 -0.70 -6.26
C GLN A 3 -21.71 -0.42 -6.17
N LEU A 4 -21.20 -0.07 -4.98
CA LEU A 4 -19.78 -0.26 -4.68
C LEU A 4 -19.54 -1.76 -4.77
N SER A 5 -18.90 -2.19 -5.85
CA SER A 5 -18.40 -3.54 -5.99
C SER A 5 -17.34 -3.76 -4.91
N THR A 6 -17.73 -4.41 -3.81
CA THR A 6 -16.82 -5.11 -2.92
C THR A 6 -16.20 -6.26 -3.72
N VAL A 7 -15.16 -5.94 -4.49
CA VAL A 7 -14.34 -6.92 -5.19
C VAL A 7 -13.56 -7.65 -4.10
N GLY A 8 -13.98 -8.87 -3.76
CA GLY A 8 -13.20 -9.76 -2.92
C GLY A 8 -11.85 -10.00 -3.61
N THR A 9 -10.80 -9.34 -3.12
CA THR A 9 -9.46 -9.43 -3.73
C THR A 9 -8.87 -10.82 -3.45
N SER A 10 -8.55 -11.57 -4.49
CA SER A 10 -7.95 -12.90 -4.34
C SER A 10 -6.49 -12.81 -3.89
N THR A 11 -5.93 -13.90 -3.34
CA THR A 11 -4.51 -13.97 -2.96
C THR A 11 -3.56 -13.77 -4.12
N GLU A 12 -3.92 -14.31 -5.28
CA GLU A 12 -3.13 -14.19 -6.51
C GLU A 12 -3.04 -12.72 -6.94
N GLN A 13 -4.15 -11.99 -6.91
CA GLN A 13 -4.17 -10.55 -7.24
C GLN A 13 -3.27 -9.72 -6.31
N LEU A 14 -3.23 -10.04 -5.02
CA LEU A 14 -2.35 -9.34 -4.07
C LEU A 14 -0.88 -9.63 -4.31
N GLN A 15 -0.53 -10.87 -4.65
CA GLN A 15 0.84 -11.25 -4.97
C GLN A 15 1.30 -10.62 -6.28
N GLU A 16 0.43 -10.59 -7.29
CA GLU A 16 0.70 -9.92 -8.57
C GLU A 16 0.92 -8.42 -8.36
N ALA A 17 0.06 -7.74 -7.61
CA ALA A 17 0.21 -6.32 -7.31
C ALA A 17 1.48 -6.03 -6.49
N LEU A 18 1.79 -6.89 -5.51
CA LEU A 18 3.02 -6.79 -4.73
C LEU A 18 4.27 -6.88 -5.63
N GLN A 19 4.29 -7.85 -6.54
CA GLN A 19 5.39 -8.02 -7.48
C GLN A 19 5.45 -6.85 -8.47
N GLN A 20 4.31 -6.43 -9.02
CA GLN A 20 4.23 -5.36 -10.01
C GLN A 20 4.72 -4.02 -9.46
N TYR A 21 4.30 -3.63 -8.25
CA TYR A 21 4.57 -2.30 -7.70
C TYR A 21 5.83 -2.22 -6.83
N PHE A 22 6.23 -3.33 -6.21
CA PHE A 22 7.35 -3.35 -5.27
C PHE A 22 8.44 -4.38 -5.61
N GLY A 23 8.21 -5.28 -6.58
CA GLY A 23 9.18 -6.30 -6.97
C GLY A 23 9.43 -7.37 -5.89
N PHE A 24 8.49 -7.58 -4.98
CA PHE A 24 8.63 -8.59 -3.92
C PHE A 24 7.83 -9.85 -4.23
N ASP A 25 8.48 -11.00 -4.13
CA ASP A 25 7.86 -12.30 -4.41
C ASP A 25 6.84 -12.75 -3.36
N LYS A 26 6.91 -12.19 -2.13
CA LYS A 26 6.03 -12.59 -1.02
C LYS A 26 5.88 -11.53 0.05
N PHE A 27 4.71 -11.54 0.70
CA PHE A 27 4.47 -10.79 1.93
C PHE A 27 5.31 -11.33 3.09
N LYS A 28 5.65 -10.44 4.03
CA LYS A 28 6.33 -10.79 5.28
C LYS A 28 5.32 -10.79 6.44
N GLY A 29 5.27 -11.88 7.19
CA GLY A 29 4.41 -11.99 8.37
C GLY A 29 2.95 -11.67 8.07
N ASN A 30 2.36 -10.75 8.84
CA ASN A 30 0.94 -10.43 8.76
C ASN A 30 0.59 -9.35 7.71
N GLN A 31 1.54 -8.96 6.85
CA GLN A 31 1.31 -7.89 5.86
C GLN A 31 0.12 -8.17 4.96
N GLU A 32 -0.02 -9.40 4.45
CA GLU A 32 -1.13 -9.77 3.57
C GLU A 32 -2.49 -9.61 4.27
N THR A 33 -2.59 -10.08 5.52
CA THR A 33 -3.80 -9.94 6.33
C THR A 33 -4.17 -8.49 6.56
N ILE A 34 -3.19 -7.62 6.82
CA ILE A 34 -3.41 -6.18 7.01
C ILE A 34 -3.90 -5.54 5.71
N VAL A 35 -3.21 -5.81 4.59
CA VAL A 35 -3.58 -5.27 3.27
C VAL A 35 -5.01 -5.67 2.88
N ARG A 36 -5.39 -6.93 3.10
CA ARG A 36 -6.77 -7.39 2.89
C ARG A 36 -7.78 -6.63 3.73
N SER A 37 -7.50 -6.49 5.02
CA SER A 37 -8.39 -5.78 5.94
C SER A 37 -8.65 -4.35 5.45
N VAL A 38 -7.62 -3.65 4.95
CA VAL A 38 -7.73 -2.29 4.39
C VAL A 38 -8.50 -2.29 3.07
N LEU A 39 -8.25 -3.23 2.16
CA LEU A 39 -8.96 -3.33 0.87
C LEU A 39 -10.45 -3.66 1.03
N GLU A 40 -10.80 -4.39 2.09
CA GLU A 40 -12.19 -4.66 2.49
C GLU A 40 -12.87 -3.43 3.13
N GLY A 41 -12.15 -2.34 3.33
CA GLY A 41 -12.68 -1.09 3.89
C GLY A 41 -12.80 -1.10 5.42
N ASN A 42 -12.09 -2.00 6.11
CA ASN A 42 -12.11 -2.03 7.58
C ASN A 42 -11.14 -1.01 8.18
N ASP A 43 -11.50 -0.47 9.36
CA ASP A 43 -10.58 0.28 10.20
C ASP A 43 -9.53 -0.65 10.82
N THR A 44 -8.29 -0.56 10.36
CA THR A 44 -7.21 -1.46 10.80
C THR A 44 -6.18 -0.74 11.68
N PHE A 45 -6.04 -1.17 12.93
CA PHE A 45 -4.96 -0.73 13.81
C PHE A 45 -3.78 -1.71 13.74
N VAL A 46 -2.60 -1.22 13.37
CA VAL A 46 -1.42 -2.04 13.08
C VAL A 46 -0.27 -1.69 14.02
N ILE A 47 0.24 -2.69 14.74
CA ILE A 47 1.48 -2.59 15.51
C ILE A 47 2.55 -3.43 14.83
N MET A 48 3.60 -2.78 14.33
CA MET A 48 4.75 -3.43 13.70
C MET A 48 6.04 -2.76 14.17
N PRO A 49 7.13 -3.51 14.36
CA PRO A 49 8.43 -2.92 14.66
C PRO A 49 8.92 -2.04 13.50
N THR A 50 9.81 -1.10 13.79
CA THR A 50 10.56 -0.36 12.76
C THR A 50 11.26 -1.36 11.83
N GLY A 51 11.20 -1.12 10.51
CA GLY A 51 11.72 -2.06 9.51
C GLY A 51 10.79 -3.23 9.16
N GLY A 52 9.68 -3.42 9.89
CA GLY A 52 8.70 -4.49 9.60
C GLY A 52 7.87 -4.30 8.33
N GLY A 53 8.10 -3.22 7.57
CA GLY A 53 7.39 -2.97 6.31
C GLY A 53 5.95 -2.49 6.48
N LYS A 54 5.64 -1.79 7.57
CA LYS A 54 4.32 -1.17 7.81
C LYS A 54 3.85 -0.25 6.67
N SER A 55 4.78 0.39 5.97
CA SER A 55 4.44 1.33 4.88
C SER A 55 3.79 0.64 3.69
N LEU A 56 4.26 -0.57 3.36
CA LEU A 56 3.68 -1.38 2.31
C LEU A 56 2.19 -1.68 2.56
N CYS A 57 1.80 -1.82 3.83
CA CYS A 57 0.45 -2.19 4.23
C CYS A 57 -0.61 -1.13 3.88
N TYR A 58 -0.23 0.14 3.73
CA TYR A 58 -1.13 1.20 3.23
C TYR A 58 -0.80 1.64 1.81
N GLN A 59 0.46 1.50 1.36
CA GLN A 59 0.87 1.89 0.01
C GLN A 59 0.34 0.93 -1.05
N LEU A 60 0.35 -0.38 -0.80
CA LEU A 60 -0.15 -1.34 -1.77
C LEU A 60 -1.67 -1.17 -2.00
N PRO A 61 -2.52 -1.06 -0.96
CA PRO A 61 -3.92 -0.69 -1.17
C PRO A 61 -4.11 0.63 -1.92
N ALA A 62 -3.30 1.65 -1.61
CA ALA A 62 -3.38 2.95 -2.26
C ALA A 62 -3.11 2.91 -3.77
N LEU A 63 -2.32 1.93 -4.25
CA LEU A 63 -2.03 1.73 -5.67
C LEU A 63 -3.05 0.80 -6.36
N MET A 64 -3.82 0.03 -5.60
CA MET A 64 -4.80 -0.92 -6.12
C MET A 64 -6.21 -0.32 -6.19
N LEU A 65 -6.55 0.59 -5.29
CA LEU A 65 -7.85 1.24 -5.24
C LEU A 65 -7.88 2.46 -6.17
N GLU A 66 -9.03 2.68 -6.81
CA GLU A 66 -9.28 3.93 -7.52
C GLU A 66 -9.41 5.11 -6.54
N GLY A 67 -8.91 6.27 -6.92
CA GLY A 67 -9.01 7.50 -6.13
C GLY A 67 -7.68 7.94 -5.51
N VAL A 68 -7.75 8.65 -4.38
CA VAL A 68 -6.58 9.26 -3.72
C VAL A 68 -6.46 8.75 -2.30
N ALA A 69 -5.31 8.18 -1.96
CA ALA A 69 -4.96 7.81 -0.59
C ALA A 69 -4.32 8.99 0.16
N LEU A 70 -4.88 9.37 1.30
CA LEU A 70 -4.33 10.41 2.17
C LEU A 70 -3.48 9.80 3.28
N ILE A 71 -2.18 10.08 3.26
CA ILE A 71 -1.21 9.57 4.26
C ILE A 71 -0.74 10.73 5.13
N ILE A 72 -1.00 10.65 6.44
CA ILE A 72 -0.63 11.68 7.41
C ILE A 72 0.61 11.22 8.18
N SER A 73 1.68 12.02 8.17
CA SER A 73 2.91 11.76 8.90
C SER A 73 3.37 13.02 9.64
N PRO A 74 3.87 12.90 10.89
CA PRO A 74 4.31 14.06 11.67
C PRO A 74 5.66 14.64 11.23
N LEU A 75 6.45 13.90 10.43
CA LEU A 75 7.83 14.27 10.09
C LEU A 75 8.02 14.39 8.57
N ILE A 76 8.33 15.60 8.10
CA ILE A 76 8.61 15.89 6.68
C ILE A 76 9.75 15.03 6.13
N ALA A 77 10.83 14.86 6.91
CA ALA A 77 11.96 14.03 6.50
C ALA A 77 11.56 12.57 6.23
N LEU A 78 10.63 12.04 7.03
CA LEU A 78 10.11 10.68 6.84
C LEU A 78 9.22 10.60 5.59
N MET A 79 8.42 11.64 5.32
CA MET A 79 7.61 11.71 4.10
C MET A 79 8.49 11.69 2.87
N LYS A 80 9.57 12.49 2.85
CA LYS A 80 10.54 12.53 1.75
C LYS A 80 11.15 11.15 1.48
N ASN A 81 11.63 10.47 2.53
CA ASN A 81 12.21 9.14 2.39
C ASN A 81 11.22 8.10 1.80
N GLN A 82 9.93 8.20 2.14
CA GLN A 82 8.90 7.31 1.61
C GLN A 82 8.58 7.61 0.14
N VAL A 83 8.49 8.89 -0.23
CA VAL A 83 8.29 9.31 -1.63
C VAL A 83 9.48 8.87 -2.49
N ASP A 84 10.71 9.11 -2.03
CA ASP A 84 11.92 8.72 -2.75
C ASP A 84 12.00 7.19 -2.92
N SER A 85 11.56 6.43 -1.90
CA SER A 85 11.50 4.96 -1.99
C SER A 85 10.52 4.49 -3.07
N ILE A 86 9.30 5.04 -3.12
CA ILE A 86 8.29 4.65 -4.11
C ILE A 86 8.76 4.98 -5.54
N ARG A 87 9.38 6.16 -5.74
CA ARG A 87 9.96 6.55 -7.03
C ARG A 87 11.07 5.61 -7.50
N GLY A 88 11.83 5.02 -6.57
CA GLY A 88 12.84 4.01 -6.91
C GLY A 88 12.25 2.71 -7.47
N TYR A 89 10.97 2.42 -7.22
CA TYR A 89 10.31 1.19 -7.65
C TYR A 89 9.38 1.36 -8.86
N SER A 90 8.91 2.58 -9.14
CA SER A 90 7.95 2.84 -10.22
C SER A 90 8.59 3.60 -11.38
N SER A 91 8.39 3.11 -12.61
CA SER A 91 8.89 3.73 -13.84
C SER A 91 7.99 4.86 -14.40
N ASN A 92 6.93 5.24 -13.68
CA ASN A 92 5.97 6.26 -14.12
C ASN A 92 6.21 7.61 -13.42
N ASP A 93 6.30 8.67 -14.21
CA ASP A 93 6.51 10.07 -13.78
C ASP A 93 5.34 10.70 -13.00
N GLU A 94 4.25 9.96 -12.77
CA GLU A 94 3.05 10.46 -12.07
C GLU A 94 3.21 10.56 -10.54
N ILE A 95 4.42 10.31 -10.01
CA ILE A 95 4.66 10.18 -8.56
C ILE A 95 5.26 11.45 -7.96
N ALA A 96 4.32 12.27 -7.48
CA ALA A 96 4.43 13.40 -6.56
C ALA A 96 5.27 14.60 -7.03
N HIS A 97 4.69 15.81 -6.97
CA HIS A 97 5.43 17.05 -6.87
C HIS A 97 5.42 17.52 -5.41
N PHE A 98 6.54 18.07 -4.92
CA PHE A 98 6.63 18.73 -3.62
C PHE A 98 5.99 20.12 -3.69
#